data_AF-A0ABD0KGG5-F1
#
_entry.id   AF-A0ABD0KGG5-F1
#
_cell.length_a   1.000
_cell.length_b   1.000
_cell.length_c   1.000
_cell.angle_alpha   90.00
_cell.angle_beta   90.00
_cell.angle_gamma   90.00
#
_symmetry.space_group_name_H-M   'P 1'
#
loop_
_entity.id
_entity.type
_entity.pdbx_description
1 polymer ?
#
loop_
_entity_poly.entity_id
_entity_poly.type
_entity_poly.pdbx_seq_one_letter_code
_entity_poly.pdbx_strand_id
1 'polypeptide(L)'
;MNEVKRKQEILQVCAGQAQMADLEEDAIIRGVLLEIQVVRTLRDSGCEVIQMPVGEADLLIAKHMAEREKAYAVLSNDSDFCVFKNCCFIPHALFDIGGDLGLTQPLVLPKKPQRLMCGVVSSQGVQQMLQFSDADMIVELGIIAGNDFTSHCLRGLAGRAGVRNTRSLMSSAEWIRQYKRVDNCDVVRQEMARNRTLASAVEYSRTFYAAIQPGEGERDKSAYIYTLISDRIRTGEYPATFLPMYRCFYWQRSLLDDTQLCPPTEEMLAPLRAYLYGIILPRHKSGVTEWGQTHHQDLTQKTNNAVDDRNLPAINHIRDNQIFKNLKTFHYIMTHLEYGPVPEKTWFDKYGRKTGFICYVLRYFLLLNWGQCLDVTEPEFVALAAVALGASKESAWQEMPVCPDPRCVSIAAVFQDIYRHAFSFLGTVLHLTHEFPLPREIFSGSMWTILYALSGSVGSAARMFPLSSYDQLAYIPGERLHWAEIERDAILHDKRHVIRTLVDGVFYFDDRRY
;
A
#
# COMPACT_ATOMS: atom_id res chain seq x y z
N MET A 1 -12.54 2.17 -25.28
CA MET A 1 -13.67 2.32 -24.36
C MET A 1 -13.72 3.72 -23.74
N ASN A 2 -14.88 4.18 -23.23
CA ASN A 2 -15.04 5.50 -22.58
C ASN A 2 -14.20 5.56 -21.30
N GLU A 3 -13.20 6.44 -21.23
CA GLU A 3 -12.32 6.58 -20.06
C GLU A 3 -13.06 6.94 -18.77
N VAL A 4 -14.25 7.55 -18.86
CA VAL A 4 -15.13 7.83 -17.71
C VAL A 4 -16.05 6.72 -17.37
N LYS A 5 -16.57 6.01 -18.37
CA LYS A 5 -17.29 4.76 -18.09
C LYS A 5 -16.32 3.86 -17.33
N ARG A 6 -15.07 3.79 -17.77
CA ARG A 6 -13.94 3.14 -17.09
C ARG A 6 -13.65 3.72 -15.70
N LYS A 7 -13.46 5.05 -15.51
CA LYS A 7 -13.22 5.64 -14.18
C LYS A 7 -14.40 5.45 -13.23
N GLN A 8 -15.63 5.60 -13.72
CA GLN A 8 -16.86 5.37 -12.97
C GLN A 8 -17.08 3.89 -12.66
N GLU A 9 -16.75 2.98 -13.58
CA GLU A 9 -16.73 1.53 -13.37
C GLU A 9 -15.64 1.16 -12.34
N ILE A 10 -14.45 1.78 -12.39
CA ILE A 10 -13.38 1.62 -11.39
C ILE A 10 -13.85 2.13 -10.02
N LEU A 11 -14.47 3.32 -9.95
CA LEU A 11 -15.01 3.87 -8.71
C LEU A 11 -16.15 3.03 -8.16
N GLN A 12 -17.06 2.54 -9.02
CA GLN A 12 -18.15 1.63 -8.63
C GLN A 12 -17.60 0.30 -8.12
N VAL A 13 -16.56 -0.25 -8.76
CA VAL A 13 -15.84 -1.43 -8.27
C VAL A 13 -15.20 -1.17 -6.92
N CYS A 14 -14.45 -0.06 -6.78
CA CYS A 14 -13.80 0.33 -5.53
C CYS A 14 -14.84 0.64 -4.42
N ALA A 15 -16.05 1.02 -4.81
CA ALA A 15 -17.20 1.22 -3.93
C ALA A 15 -17.98 -0.07 -3.61
N GLY A 16 -17.65 -1.21 -4.23
CA GLY A 16 -18.37 -2.48 -4.10
C GLY A 16 -19.74 -2.50 -4.78
N GLN A 17 -19.99 -1.58 -5.71
CA GLN A 17 -21.24 -1.39 -6.45
C GLN A 17 -21.27 -2.09 -7.82
N ALA A 18 -20.10 -2.50 -8.33
CA ALA A 18 -19.94 -3.25 -9.58
C ALA A 18 -18.86 -4.35 -9.41
N GLN A 19 -18.86 -5.37 -10.27
CA GLN A 19 -17.80 -6.39 -10.27
C GLN A 19 -16.66 -5.95 -11.19
N MET A 20 -15.40 -6.16 -10.79
CA MET A 20 -14.25 -5.81 -11.65
C MET A 20 -14.07 -6.75 -12.84
N ALA A 21 -14.80 -7.87 -12.90
CA ALA A 21 -14.96 -8.65 -14.13
C ALA A 21 -15.66 -7.86 -15.25
N ASP A 22 -16.39 -6.81 -14.88
CA ASP A 22 -17.06 -5.90 -15.82
C ASP A 22 -16.11 -4.80 -16.33
N LEU A 23 -14.86 -4.73 -15.86
CA LEU A 23 -13.81 -3.81 -16.33
C LEU A 23 -12.92 -4.49 -17.39
N GLU A 24 -12.60 -3.79 -18.48
CA GLU A 24 -11.61 -4.26 -19.48
C GLU A 24 -10.21 -4.45 -18.84
N GLU A 25 -9.47 -5.50 -19.24
CA GLU A 25 -8.15 -5.89 -18.65
C GLU A 25 -7.10 -4.76 -18.60
N ASP A 26 -7.11 -3.82 -19.54
CA ASP A 26 -6.18 -2.67 -19.53
C ASP A 26 -6.55 -1.59 -18.48
N ALA A 27 -7.61 -1.80 -17.69
CA ALA A 27 -8.16 -0.84 -16.72
C ALA A 27 -7.59 -0.93 -15.30
N ILE A 28 -6.67 -1.85 -15.04
CA ILE A 28 -6.31 -2.22 -13.67
C ILE A 28 -5.30 -1.22 -13.11
N ILE A 29 -5.83 -0.23 -12.40
CA ILE A 29 -5.03 0.68 -11.58
C ILE A 29 -4.54 -0.12 -10.37
N ARG A 30 -3.22 -0.33 -10.28
CA ARG A 30 -2.58 -0.90 -9.09
C ARG A 30 -2.79 0.07 -7.93
N GLY A 31 -3.53 -0.35 -6.90
CA GLY A 31 -3.61 0.43 -5.67
C GLY A 31 -2.20 0.62 -5.08
N VAL A 32 -1.85 1.83 -4.66
CA VAL A 32 -0.53 2.16 -4.10
C VAL A 32 -0.34 1.46 -2.76
N LEU A 33 0.10 0.20 -2.79
CA LEU A 33 0.23 -0.69 -1.63
C LEU A 33 1.40 -0.35 -0.68
N LEU A 34 2.14 0.71 -1.02
CA LEU A 34 3.13 1.38 -0.17
C LEU A 34 2.47 2.31 0.87
N GLU A 35 1.15 2.51 0.84
CA GLU A 35 0.44 3.47 1.70
C GLU A 35 0.79 3.33 3.19
N ILE A 36 0.71 2.13 3.79
CA ILE A 36 0.92 1.96 5.24
C ILE A 36 2.35 2.37 5.65
N GLN A 37 3.36 1.94 4.88
CA GLN A 37 4.76 2.24 5.18
C GLN A 37 5.07 3.72 4.94
N VAL A 38 4.59 4.30 3.84
CA VAL A 38 4.78 5.72 3.51
C VAL A 38 4.09 6.61 4.53
N VAL A 39 2.81 6.35 4.84
CA VAL A 39 2.03 7.11 5.84
C VAL A 39 2.71 7.04 7.20
N ARG A 40 3.13 5.86 7.64
CA ARG A 40 3.82 5.70 8.92
C ARG A 40 5.14 6.45 8.95
N THR A 41 5.95 6.34 7.89
CA THR A 41 7.24 7.04 7.77
C THR A 41 7.06 8.55 7.81
N LEU A 42 6.06 9.08 7.10
CA LEU A 42 5.73 10.51 7.11
C LEU A 42 5.32 10.97 8.52
N ARG A 43 4.44 10.22 9.22
CA ARG A 43 4.03 10.54 10.59
C ARG A 43 5.18 10.48 11.57
N ASP A 44 6.01 9.45 11.50
CA ASP A 44 7.20 9.28 12.35
C ASP A 44 8.23 10.40 12.09
N SER A 45 8.23 10.97 10.88
CA SER A 45 9.02 12.16 10.52
C SER A 45 8.40 13.49 10.97
N GLY A 46 7.26 13.45 11.67
CA GLY A 46 6.54 14.62 12.16
C GLY A 46 5.66 15.30 11.11
N CYS A 47 5.47 14.71 9.93
CA CYS A 47 4.54 15.22 8.94
C CYS A 47 3.10 14.95 9.37
N GLU A 48 2.23 15.92 9.18
CA GLU A 48 0.80 15.67 9.29
C GLU A 48 0.32 14.92 8.04
N VAL A 49 -0.39 13.82 8.26
CA VAL A 49 -0.96 13.01 7.18
C VAL A 49 -2.47 12.96 7.36
N ILE A 50 -3.18 13.56 6.41
CA ILE A 50 -4.64 13.54 6.35
C ILE A 50 -5.04 12.36 5.46
N GLN A 51 -5.76 11.41 6.04
CA GLN A 51 -6.33 10.29 5.28
C GLN A 51 -7.83 10.49 5.13
N MET A 52 -8.30 10.38 3.89
CA MET A 52 -9.72 10.49 3.58
C MET A 52 -10.23 9.14 3.04
N PRO A 53 -11.24 8.54 3.69
CA PRO A 53 -11.75 7.22 3.30
C PRO A 53 -12.59 7.26 2.02
N VAL A 54 -13.06 8.44 1.61
CA VAL A 54 -13.94 8.62 0.45
C VAL A 54 -13.68 9.94 -0.23
N GLY A 55 -13.99 9.97 -1.52
CA GLY A 55 -13.82 11.13 -2.40
C GLY A 55 -12.59 10.99 -3.28
N GLU A 56 -12.59 11.78 -4.34
CA GLU A 56 -11.45 11.89 -5.25
C GLU A 56 -10.32 12.70 -4.61
N ALA A 57 -9.08 12.22 -4.75
CA ALA A 57 -7.93 12.79 -4.08
C ALA A 57 -7.74 14.28 -4.45
N ASP A 58 -7.85 14.63 -5.73
CA ASP A 58 -7.59 15.98 -6.21
C ASP A 58 -8.62 16.99 -5.68
N LEU A 59 -9.89 16.60 -5.63
CA LEU A 59 -10.96 17.39 -5.00
C LEU A 59 -10.68 17.64 -3.52
N LEU A 60 -10.31 16.61 -2.77
CA LEU A 60 -10.05 16.71 -1.34
C LEU A 60 -8.81 17.56 -1.05
N ILE A 61 -7.75 17.38 -1.84
CA ILE A 61 -6.54 18.18 -1.77
C ILE A 61 -6.87 19.65 -2.07
N ALA A 62 -7.66 19.93 -3.11
CA ALA A 62 -8.08 21.29 -3.46
C ALA A 62 -8.93 21.94 -2.35
N LYS A 63 -9.87 21.21 -1.75
CA LYS A 63 -10.64 21.68 -0.57
C LYS A 63 -9.73 22.01 0.60
N HIS A 64 -8.83 21.10 0.95
CA HIS A 64 -7.89 21.31 2.05
C HIS A 64 -6.91 22.45 1.77
N MET A 65 -6.51 22.66 0.52
CA MET A 65 -5.69 23.80 0.11
C MET A 65 -6.43 25.13 0.32
N ALA A 66 -7.74 25.17 0.07
CA ALA A 66 -8.56 26.37 0.27
C ALA A 66 -8.90 26.63 1.74
N GLU A 67 -9.11 25.59 2.55
CA GLU A 67 -9.60 25.71 3.93
C GLU A 67 -8.49 25.79 4.98
N ARG A 68 -7.28 25.29 4.69
CA ARG A 68 -6.20 25.18 5.68
C ARG A 68 -5.19 26.31 5.52
N GLU A 69 -5.13 27.19 6.51
CA GLU A 69 -4.23 28.36 6.52
C GLU A 69 -2.73 28.03 6.32
N LYS A 70 -2.30 26.82 6.70
CA LYS A 70 -0.90 26.39 6.54
C LYS A 70 -0.57 25.78 5.17
N ALA A 71 -1.57 25.54 4.33
CA ALA A 71 -1.35 25.02 2.99
C ALA A 71 -1.02 26.18 2.05
N TYR A 72 0.14 26.12 1.39
CA TYR A 72 0.59 27.16 0.46
C TYR A 72 0.47 26.73 -1.01
N ALA A 73 0.79 25.48 -1.34
CA ALA A 73 0.62 24.95 -2.68
C ALA A 73 0.54 23.42 -2.63
N VAL A 74 -0.09 22.83 -3.66
CA VAL A 74 -0.14 21.38 -3.87
C VAL A 74 1.12 20.94 -4.63
N LEU A 75 1.86 19.94 -4.14
CA LEU A 75 2.93 19.31 -4.92
C LEU A 75 2.32 18.20 -5.78
N SER A 76 2.15 18.43 -7.08
CA SER A 76 1.56 17.46 -8.01
C SER A 76 1.93 17.78 -9.46
N ASN A 77 1.92 16.78 -10.34
CA ASN A 77 1.97 16.99 -11.79
C ASN A 77 0.59 17.05 -12.44
N ASP A 78 -0.48 16.85 -11.66
CA ASP A 78 -1.84 16.88 -12.19
C ASP A 78 -2.26 18.32 -12.52
N SER A 79 -2.70 18.53 -13.76
CA SER A 79 -3.14 19.83 -14.25
C SER A 79 -4.50 20.27 -13.70
N ASP A 80 -5.25 19.36 -13.07
CA ASP A 80 -6.56 19.69 -12.48
C ASP A 80 -6.46 20.78 -11.41
N PHE A 81 -5.32 20.88 -10.71
CA PHE A 81 -5.03 21.97 -9.78
C PHE A 81 -4.89 23.35 -10.43
N CYS A 82 -4.74 23.45 -11.76
CA CYS A 82 -4.86 24.71 -12.50
C CYS A 82 -6.33 25.17 -12.64
N VAL A 83 -7.27 24.22 -12.58
CA VAL A 83 -8.69 24.43 -12.86
C VAL A 83 -9.46 24.73 -11.57
N PHE A 84 -9.07 24.08 -10.46
CA PHE A 84 -9.63 24.39 -9.15
C PHE A 84 -9.48 25.87 -8.80
N LYS A 85 -10.60 26.49 -8.43
CA LYS A 85 -10.65 27.91 -8.09
C LYS A 85 -9.73 28.21 -6.91
N ASN A 86 -8.94 29.28 -7.04
CA ASN A 86 -7.98 29.76 -6.03
C ASN A 86 -6.93 28.71 -5.59
N CYS A 87 -6.73 27.65 -6.38
CA CYS A 87 -5.68 26.68 -6.13
C CYS A 87 -4.34 27.15 -6.71
N CYS A 88 -3.26 26.72 -6.08
CA CYS A 88 -1.91 26.80 -6.61
C CYS A 88 -1.15 25.52 -6.34
N PHE A 89 -0.30 25.14 -7.29
CA PHE A 89 0.44 23.89 -7.24
C PHE A 89 1.87 24.06 -7.78
N ILE A 90 2.72 23.12 -7.41
CA ILE A 90 4.13 23.04 -7.78
C ILE A 90 4.27 21.75 -8.59
N PRO A 91 4.43 21.83 -9.92
CA PRO A 91 4.85 20.69 -10.74
C PRO A 91 6.18 20.13 -10.24
N HIS A 92 6.40 18.82 -10.36
CA HIS A 92 7.66 18.20 -9.94
C HIS A 92 8.88 18.83 -10.65
N ALA A 93 8.73 19.16 -11.92
CA ALA A 93 9.77 19.85 -12.70
C ALA A 93 10.15 21.23 -12.15
N LEU A 94 9.28 21.82 -11.31
CA LEU A 94 9.48 23.13 -10.70
C LEU A 94 9.73 23.04 -9.19
N PHE A 95 9.75 21.85 -8.58
CA PHE A 95 9.95 21.72 -7.13
C PHE A 95 11.39 22.02 -6.69
N ASP A 96 12.36 21.71 -7.54
CA ASP A 96 13.79 21.95 -7.28
C ASP A 96 14.46 22.56 -8.51
N ILE A 97 14.10 23.80 -8.83
CA ILE A 97 14.60 24.50 -10.03
C ILE A 97 16.13 24.64 -9.99
N GLY A 98 16.70 24.78 -8.80
CA GLY A 98 18.15 24.91 -8.60
C GLY A 98 18.90 23.59 -8.62
N GLY A 99 18.22 22.45 -8.54
CA GLY A 99 18.84 21.15 -8.31
C GLY A 99 19.53 21.06 -6.94
N ASP A 100 19.12 21.89 -5.98
CA ASP A 100 19.74 22.03 -4.67
C ASP A 100 19.52 20.77 -3.80
N LEU A 101 18.47 20.00 -4.07
CA LEU A 101 18.20 18.72 -3.41
C LEU A 101 18.92 17.55 -4.09
N GLY A 102 19.37 17.72 -5.34
CA GLY A 102 20.06 16.69 -6.10
C GLY A 102 19.24 15.41 -6.30
N LEU A 103 17.90 15.47 -6.21
CA LEU A 103 17.00 14.30 -6.26
C LEU A 103 17.12 13.46 -7.54
N THR A 104 17.73 14.00 -8.60
CA THR A 104 17.92 13.36 -9.90
C THR A 104 19.38 13.06 -10.23
N GLN A 105 20.33 13.38 -9.34
CA GLN A 105 21.75 13.15 -9.58
C GLN A 105 22.36 12.33 -8.44
N PRO A 106 23.14 11.27 -8.75
CA PRO A 106 23.88 10.53 -7.72
C PRO A 106 24.98 11.44 -7.16
N LEU A 107 24.65 12.22 -6.13
CA LEU A 107 25.64 12.99 -5.39
C LEU A 107 26.39 12.05 -4.45
N VAL A 108 27.71 12.12 -4.50
CA VAL A 108 28.63 11.29 -3.70
C VAL A 108 28.44 11.51 -2.19
N LEU A 109 27.89 12.66 -1.78
CA LEU A 109 27.41 12.94 -0.41
C LEU A 109 26.26 13.97 -0.46
N PRO A 110 25.13 13.76 0.24
CA PRO A 110 24.05 14.75 0.31
C PRO A 110 24.55 15.99 1.08
N LYS A 111 24.62 17.13 0.40
CA LYS A 111 24.82 18.43 1.06
C LYS A 111 23.48 18.91 1.60
N LYS A 112 23.46 19.42 2.83
CA LYS A 112 22.26 20.05 3.39
C LYS A 112 21.89 21.26 2.51
N PRO A 113 20.69 21.30 1.89
CA PRO A 113 20.29 22.42 1.06
C PRO A 113 20.20 23.69 1.93
N GLN A 114 20.78 24.79 1.47
CA GLN A 114 20.69 26.10 2.15
C GLN A 114 19.44 26.87 1.73
N ARG A 115 18.89 26.56 0.55
CA ARG A 115 17.67 27.11 0.00
C ARG A 115 17.02 26.06 -0.90
N LEU A 116 15.73 26.22 -1.14
CA LEU A 116 14.98 25.47 -2.15
C LEU A 116 14.19 26.49 -2.97
N MET A 117 14.36 26.45 -4.29
CA MET A 117 13.60 27.32 -5.21
C MET A 117 12.52 26.51 -5.89
N CYS A 118 11.27 26.80 -5.53
CA CYS A 118 10.09 26.18 -6.12
C CYS A 118 9.37 27.15 -7.06
N GLY A 119 8.95 26.68 -8.23
CA GLY A 119 8.03 27.40 -9.12
C GLY A 119 6.60 27.03 -8.82
N VAL A 120 5.75 28.05 -8.66
CA VAL A 120 4.33 27.89 -8.33
C VAL A 120 3.49 28.30 -9.52
N VAL A 121 2.51 27.47 -9.89
CA VAL A 121 1.49 27.78 -10.88
C VAL A 121 0.18 28.00 -10.14
N SER A 122 -0.43 29.16 -10.32
CA SER A 122 -1.75 29.49 -9.75
C SER A 122 -2.83 29.51 -10.81
N SER A 123 -4.05 29.12 -10.45
CA SER A 123 -5.21 29.20 -11.34
C SER A 123 -5.46 30.64 -11.82
N GLN A 124 -5.25 31.63 -10.95
CA GLN A 124 -5.32 33.05 -11.32
C GLN A 124 -4.25 33.45 -12.36
N GLY A 125 -3.02 32.95 -12.21
CA GLY A 125 -1.96 33.20 -13.18
C GLY A 125 -2.28 32.59 -14.55
N VAL A 126 -2.83 31.37 -14.56
CA VAL A 126 -3.33 30.72 -15.78
C VAL A 126 -4.49 31.50 -16.39
N GLN A 127 -5.43 31.99 -15.58
CA GLN A 127 -6.55 32.84 -16.03
C GLN A 127 -6.06 34.07 -16.79
N GLN A 128 -5.08 34.78 -16.20
CA GLN A 128 -4.51 36.00 -16.76
C GLN A 128 -3.74 35.72 -18.04
N MET A 129 -2.91 34.66 -18.05
CA MET A 129 -2.17 34.22 -19.23
C MET A 129 -3.10 33.90 -20.41
N LEU A 130 -4.24 33.26 -20.12
CA LEU A 130 -5.25 32.91 -21.12
C LEU A 130 -6.24 34.04 -21.41
N GLN A 131 -6.10 35.20 -20.78
CA GLN A 131 -6.95 36.39 -20.97
C GLN A 131 -8.44 36.08 -20.76
N PHE A 132 -8.75 35.26 -19.75
CA PHE A 132 -10.12 34.96 -19.37
C PHE A 132 -10.69 36.01 -18.42
N SER A 133 -11.90 36.47 -18.70
CA SER A 133 -12.58 37.48 -17.90
C SER A 133 -13.08 36.97 -16.55
N ASP A 134 -13.24 35.65 -16.42
CA ASP A 134 -13.77 34.99 -15.22
C ASP A 134 -13.08 33.63 -14.99
N ALA A 135 -13.01 33.20 -13.74
CA ALA A 135 -12.40 31.93 -13.33
C ALA A 135 -13.18 30.71 -13.87
N ASP A 136 -14.51 30.83 -13.99
CA ASP A 136 -15.37 29.76 -14.51
C ASP A 136 -14.99 29.37 -15.96
N MET A 137 -14.39 30.29 -16.73
CA MET A 137 -13.91 29.98 -18.08
C MET A 137 -12.75 28.96 -18.10
N ILE A 138 -11.97 28.84 -17.01
CA ILE A 138 -10.94 27.79 -16.90
C ILE A 138 -11.60 26.42 -16.77
N VAL A 139 -12.70 26.34 -16.01
CA VAL A 139 -13.50 25.11 -15.89
C VAL A 139 -14.06 24.71 -17.24
N GLU A 140 -14.63 25.66 -17.97
CA GLU A 140 -15.17 25.44 -19.32
C GLU A 140 -14.07 25.06 -20.34
N LEU A 141 -12.86 25.59 -20.17
CA LEU A 141 -11.68 25.17 -20.93
C LEU A 141 -11.31 23.72 -20.65
N GLY A 142 -11.23 23.32 -19.37
CA GLY A 142 -10.98 21.93 -18.99
C GLY A 142 -12.05 20.99 -19.55
N ILE A 143 -13.30 21.41 -19.52
CA ILE A 143 -14.41 20.67 -20.14
C ILE A 143 -14.15 20.48 -21.63
N ILE A 144 -14.00 21.54 -22.44
CA ILE A 144 -13.91 21.40 -23.91
C ILE A 144 -12.59 20.80 -24.41
N ALA A 145 -11.49 21.01 -23.67
CA ALA A 145 -10.20 20.38 -23.95
C ALA A 145 -10.22 18.88 -23.64
N GLY A 146 -11.17 18.44 -22.83
CA GLY A 146 -11.26 17.08 -22.32
C GLY A 146 -10.57 16.97 -20.98
N ASN A 147 -11.37 16.86 -19.92
CA ASN A 147 -10.91 16.48 -18.59
C ASN A 147 -11.24 15.01 -18.33
N ASP A 148 -10.95 14.55 -17.12
CA ASP A 148 -11.23 13.20 -16.67
C ASP A 148 -12.66 12.76 -16.90
N PHE A 149 -13.63 13.67 -16.84
CA PHE A 149 -15.07 13.43 -17.00
C PHE A 149 -15.59 13.66 -18.42
N THR A 150 -14.93 14.43 -19.29
CA THR A 150 -15.50 14.86 -20.57
C THR A 150 -14.74 14.37 -21.79
N SER A 151 -13.45 14.04 -21.66
CA SER A 151 -12.54 13.66 -22.76
C SER A 151 -13.14 12.64 -23.73
N HIS A 152 -13.84 11.67 -23.17
CA HIS A 152 -14.42 10.55 -23.90
C HIS A 152 -15.66 10.93 -24.72
N CYS A 153 -16.47 11.89 -24.23
CA CYS A 153 -17.65 12.40 -24.94
C CYS A 153 -17.29 13.42 -26.03
N LEU A 154 -16.06 13.95 -26.00
CA LEU A 154 -15.65 15.07 -26.85
C LEU A 154 -14.91 14.66 -28.11
N ARG A 155 -14.68 13.37 -28.35
CA ARG A 155 -14.07 12.87 -29.59
C ARG A 155 -14.82 13.40 -30.81
N GLY A 156 -14.14 14.24 -31.60
CA GLY A 156 -14.71 14.87 -32.79
C GLY A 156 -15.72 15.99 -32.52
N LEU A 157 -16.25 16.14 -31.30
CA LEU A 157 -17.18 17.22 -30.96
C LEU A 157 -16.47 18.58 -30.93
N ALA A 158 -15.28 18.67 -30.33
CA ALA A 158 -14.54 19.93 -30.26
C ALA A 158 -14.21 20.48 -31.67
N GLY A 159 -13.83 19.61 -32.61
CA GLY A 159 -13.63 19.98 -34.01
C GLY A 159 -14.91 20.46 -34.69
N ARG A 160 -16.04 19.73 -34.52
CA ARG A 160 -17.36 20.13 -35.04
C ARG A 160 -17.87 21.44 -34.43
N ALA A 161 -17.50 21.72 -33.18
CA ALA A 161 -17.81 22.95 -32.48
C ALA A 161 -16.96 24.15 -32.96
N GLY A 162 -15.96 23.92 -33.82
CA GLY A 162 -15.12 24.96 -34.41
C GLY A 162 -13.78 25.20 -33.70
N VAL A 163 -13.34 24.29 -32.82
CA VAL A 163 -11.99 24.38 -32.24
C VAL A 163 -10.95 24.03 -33.32
N ARG A 164 -10.16 25.03 -33.74
CA ARG A 164 -9.24 24.94 -34.89
C ARG A 164 -8.18 23.83 -34.77
N ASN A 165 -7.62 23.66 -33.57
CA ASN A 165 -6.67 22.59 -33.25
C ASN A 165 -7.01 22.04 -31.86
N THR A 166 -7.65 20.89 -31.82
CA THR A 166 -8.12 20.26 -30.57
C THR A 166 -6.99 19.78 -29.65
N ARG A 167 -5.74 19.74 -30.13
CA ARG A 167 -4.56 19.42 -29.30
C ARG A 167 -3.89 20.67 -28.70
N SER A 168 -4.28 21.87 -29.14
CA SER A 168 -3.68 23.13 -28.68
C SER A 168 -4.54 23.75 -27.60
N LEU A 169 -3.98 23.89 -26.39
CA LEU A 169 -4.62 24.60 -25.29
C LEU A 169 -5.04 26.02 -25.69
N MET A 170 -4.19 26.70 -26.46
CA MET A 170 -4.45 28.07 -26.92
C MET A 170 -5.65 28.14 -27.87
N SER A 171 -5.82 27.15 -28.75
CA SER A 171 -6.98 27.10 -29.66
C SER A 171 -8.29 26.85 -28.91
N SER A 172 -8.27 25.99 -27.89
CA SER A 172 -9.44 25.79 -27.01
C SER A 172 -9.73 27.06 -26.20
N ALA A 173 -8.68 27.77 -25.72
CA ALA A 173 -8.86 29.02 -24.99
C ALA A 173 -9.42 30.15 -25.85
N GLU A 174 -8.98 30.28 -27.11
CA GLU A 174 -9.59 31.21 -28.09
C GLU A 174 -11.09 30.95 -28.26
N TRP A 175 -11.45 29.67 -28.41
CA TRP A 175 -12.83 29.27 -28.56
C TRP A 175 -13.66 29.60 -27.31
N ILE A 176 -13.13 29.34 -26.11
CA ILE A 176 -13.79 29.70 -24.85
C ILE A 176 -13.90 31.22 -24.69
N ARG A 177 -12.94 32.04 -25.14
CA ARG A 177 -13.10 33.50 -25.13
C ARG A 177 -14.28 33.97 -25.99
N GLN A 178 -14.54 33.28 -27.10
CA GLN A 178 -15.67 33.58 -27.98
C GLN A 178 -17.02 33.18 -27.37
N TYR A 179 -17.14 31.96 -26.84
CA TYR A 179 -18.42 31.42 -26.39
C TYR A 179 -18.66 31.56 -24.89
N LYS A 180 -17.63 31.80 -24.09
CA LYS A 180 -17.58 31.88 -22.61
C LYS A 180 -17.93 30.59 -21.87
N ARG A 181 -18.90 29.82 -22.35
CA ARG A 181 -19.34 28.52 -21.83
C ARG A 181 -19.54 27.54 -22.97
N VAL A 182 -19.38 26.24 -22.69
CA VAL A 182 -19.50 25.22 -23.73
C VAL A 182 -20.91 25.12 -24.31
N ASP A 183 -21.94 25.32 -23.49
CA ASP A 183 -23.36 25.28 -23.88
C ASP A 183 -23.84 26.53 -24.62
N ASN A 184 -23.01 27.58 -24.71
CA ASN A 184 -23.29 28.72 -25.57
C ASN A 184 -23.02 28.41 -27.05
N CYS A 185 -22.26 27.37 -27.36
CA CYS A 185 -22.12 26.88 -28.73
C CYS A 185 -23.32 25.99 -29.10
N ASP A 186 -24.00 26.31 -30.21
CA ASP A 186 -25.19 25.57 -30.65
C ASP A 186 -24.91 24.08 -30.89
N VAL A 187 -23.73 23.76 -31.44
CA VAL A 187 -23.32 22.38 -31.72
C VAL A 187 -23.21 21.57 -30.42
N VAL A 188 -22.55 22.14 -29.41
CA VAL A 188 -22.37 21.47 -28.11
C VAL A 188 -23.69 21.40 -27.35
N ARG A 189 -24.49 22.46 -27.36
CA ARG A 189 -25.81 22.50 -26.71
C ARG A 189 -26.75 21.43 -27.27
N GLN A 190 -26.80 21.29 -28.60
CA GLN A 190 -27.60 20.25 -29.25
C GLN A 190 -27.10 18.84 -28.91
N GLU A 191 -25.78 18.64 -28.83
CA GLU A 191 -25.20 17.36 -28.43
C GLU A 191 -25.54 17.04 -26.97
N MET A 192 -25.43 17.99 -26.04
CA MET A 192 -25.82 17.81 -24.63
C MET A 192 -27.31 17.48 -24.48
N ALA A 193 -28.18 18.08 -25.29
CA ALA A 193 -29.61 17.76 -25.28
C ALA A 193 -29.92 16.33 -25.75
N ARG A 194 -29.06 15.77 -26.62
CA ARG A 194 -29.21 14.41 -27.17
C ARG A 194 -28.46 13.35 -26.36
N ASN A 195 -27.34 13.72 -25.74
CA ASN A 195 -26.45 12.84 -25.01
C ASN A 195 -26.45 13.19 -23.51
N ARG A 196 -27.27 12.47 -22.74
CA ARG A 196 -27.38 12.65 -21.28
C ARG A 196 -26.06 12.41 -20.54
N THR A 197 -25.20 11.54 -21.07
CA THR A 197 -23.89 11.27 -20.46
C THR A 197 -22.98 12.49 -20.55
N LEU A 198 -22.91 13.13 -21.71
CA LEU A 198 -22.17 14.38 -21.89
C LEU A 198 -22.75 15.49 -20.98
N ALA A 199 -24.07 15.66 -20.95
CA ALA A 199 -24.70 16.67 -20.11
C ALA A 199 -24.38 16.46 -18.61
N SER A 200 -24.44 15.22 -18.14
CA SER A 200 -24.12 14.87 -16.75
C SER A 200 -22.64 15.06 -16.44
N ALA A 201 -21.74 14.70 -17.36
CA ALA A 201 -20.30 14.89 -17.20
C ALA A 201 -19.87 16.36 -17.15
N VAL A 202 -20.50 17.21 -17.96
CA VAL A 202 -20.29 18.67 -17.95
C VAL A 202 -20.70 19.25 -16.60
N GLU A 203 -21.88 18.86 -16.10
CA GLU A 203 -22.37 19.33 -14.79
C GLU A 203 -21.52 18.79 -13.63
N TYR A 204 -21.11 17.52 -13.71
CA TYR A 204 -20.20 16.93 -12.73
C TYR A 204 -18.87 17.69 -12.70
N SER A 205 -18.28 18.00 -13.86
CA SER A 205 -17.03 18.78 -13.94
C SER A 205 -17.16 20.14 -13.26
N ARG A 206 -18.26 20.86 -13.49
CA ARG A 206 -18.53 22.16 -12.86
C ARG A 206 -18.58 22.05 -11.34
N THR A 207 -19.33 21.09 -10.82
CA THR A 207 -19.45 20.88 -9.37
C THR A 207 -18.16 20.37 -8.73
N PHE A 208 -17.38 19.56 -9.46
CA PHE A 208 -16.08 19.05 -9.06
C PHE A 208 -15.07 20.19 -8.89
N TYR A 209 -14.80 20.99 -9.94
CA TYR A 209 -13.81 22.08 -9.87
C TYR A 209 -14.25 23.28 -9.03
N ALA A 210 -15.55 23.43 -8.77
CA ALA A 210 -16.06 24.37 -7.78
C ALA A 210 -15.83 23.89 -6.33
N ALA A 211 -15.35 22.66 -6.15
CA ALA A 211 -15.16 22.01 -4.86
C ALA A 211 -16.45 21.87 -4.02
N ILE A 212 -17.61 21.76 -4.67
CA ILE A 212 -18.92 21.75 -3.98
C ILE A 212 -19.44 20.33 -3.72
N GLN A 213 -18.87 19.29 -4.35
CA GLN A 213 -19.41 17.94 -4.22
C GLN A 213 -19.39 17.44 -2.76
N PRO A 214 -20.52 16.97 -2.22
CA PRO A 214 -20.56 16.35 -0.91
C PRO A 214 -19.73 15.06 -0.95
N GLY A 215 -18.98 14.78 0.12
CA GLY A 215 -18.26 13.52 0.24
C GLY A 215 -19.24 12.35 0.11
N GLU A 216 -18.88 11.34 -0.68
CA GLU A 216 -19.72 10.16 -0.86
C GLU A 216 -19.87 9.39 0.46
N GLY A 217 -21.03 9.51 1.11
CA GLY A 217 -21.39 8.70 2.28
C GLY A 217 -22.07 7.40 1.87
N GLU A 218 -21.84 6.32 2.64
CA GLU A 218 -22.58 5.07 2.47
C GLU A 218 -24.05 5.27 2.88
N ARG A 219 -24.99 5.05 1.95
CA ARG A 219 -26.43 5.35 2.14
C ARG A 219 -27.22 4.22 2.84
N ASP A 220 -26.56 3.18 3.34
CA ASP A 220 -27.21 1.89 3.67
C ASP A 220 -27.17 1.49 5.16
N LYS A 221 -27.93 0.44 5.52
CA LYS A 221 -28.16 -0.07 6.90
C LYS A 221 -26.91 -0.46 7.70
N SER A 222 -25.74 -0.57 7.07
CA SER A 222 -24.46 -0.83 7.72
C SER A 222 -23.62 0.44 7.98
N ALA A 223 -24.27 1.61 7.92
CA ALA A 223 -23.69 2.92 8.23
C ALA A 223 -22.84 2.97 9.50
N TYR A 224 -23.18 2.22 10.56
CA TYR A 224 -22.38 2.22 11.80
C TYR A 224 -20.98 1.64 11.61
N ILE A 225 -20.86 0.45 11.02
CA ILE A 225 -19.55 -0.20 10.81
C ILE A 225 -18.73 0.60 9.81
N TYR A 226 -19.37 1.10 8.75
CA TYR A 226 -18.74 1.99 7.80
C TYR A 226 -18.20 3.27 8.44
N THR A 227 -19.01 3.92 9.30
CA THR A 227 -18.60 5.14 10.02
C THR A 227 -17.45 4.83 10.96
N LEU A 228 -17.51 3.71 11.70
CA LEU A 228 -16.43 3.24 12.56
C LEU A 228 -15.12 3.07 11.77
N ILE A 229 -15.14 2.32 10.66
CA ILE A 229 -13.93 2.10 9.84
C ILE A 229 -13.44 3.43 9.26
N SER A 230 -14.34 4.24 8.71
CA SER A 230 -14.02 5.53 8.09
C SER A 230 -13.37 6.49 9.08
N ASP A 231 -13.93 6.62 10.29
CA ASP A 231 -13.39 7.51 11.31
C ASP A 231 -12.03 7.04 11.81
N ARG A 232 -11.84 5.72 11.97
CA ARG A 232 -10.55 5.14 12.35
C ARG A 232 -9.48 5.27 11.25
N ILE A 233 -9.88 5.28 9.97
CA ILE A 233 -8.96 5.61 8.87
C ILE A 233 -8.57 7.10 8.95
N ARG A 234 -9.52 8.01 9.20
CA ARG A 234 -9.24 9.45 9.32
C ARG A 234 -8.31 9.77 10.49
N THR A 235 -8.48 9.11 11.64
CA THR A 235 -7.57 9.24 12.80
C THR A 235 -6.24 8.53 12.58
N GLY A 236 -6.11 7.76 11.50
CA GLY A 236 -4.90 7.04 11.16
C GLY A 236 -4.67 5.76 11.97
N GLU A 237 -5.68 5.33 12.72
CA GLU A 237 -5.64 4.10 13.49
C GLU A 237 -5.76 2.88 12.58
N TYR A 238 -6.61 2.94 11.54
CA TYR A 238 -6.79 1.87 10.57
C TYR A 238 -6.13 2.19 9.23
N PRO A 239 -5.57 1.19 8.53
CA PRO A 239 -5.11 1.38 7.15
C PRO A 239 -6.30 1.61 6.22
N ALA A 240 -6.14 2.45 5.19
CA ALA A 240 -7.26 2.75 4.29
C ALA A 240 -7.76 1.51 3.54
N THR A 241 -6.91 0.48 3.37
CA THR A 241 -7.27 -0.83 2.78
C THR A 241 -8.43 -1.55 3.49
N PHE A 242 -8.72 -1.22 4.76
CA PHE A 242 -9.86 -1.82 5.47
C PHE A 242 -11.21 -1.44 4.84
N LEU A 243 -11.34 -0.23 4.28
CA LEU A 243 -12.60 0.18 3.68
C LEU A 243 -12.92 -0.58 2.38
N PRO A 244 -11.97 -0.73 1.43
CA PRO A 244 -12.13 -1.66 0.32
C PRO A 244 -12.49 -3.07 0.76
N MET A 245 -11.81 -3.63 1.77
CA MET A 245 -12.14 -4.97 2.29
C MET A 245 -13.59 -5.06 2.78
N TYR A 246 -14.05 -4.06 3.54
CA TYR A 246 -15.45 -3.94 3.98
C TYR A 246 -16.44 -3.84 2.79
N ARG A 247 -15.99 -3.26 1.68
CA ARG A 247 -16.70 -3.17 0.40
C ARG A 247 -16.51 -4.42 -0.48
N CYS A 248 -15.97 -5.51 0.06
CA CYS A 248 -15.72 -6.77 -0.65
C CYS A 248 -14.71 -6.68 -1.79
N PHE A 249 -13.75 -5.78 -1.67
CA PHE A 249 -12.70 -5.57 -2.65
C PHE A 249 -11.31 -5.57 -1.98
N TYR A 250 -10.37 -6.32 -2.55
CA TYR A 250 -8.95 -6.27 -2.14
C TYR A 250 -8.04 -6.37 -3.35
N TRP A 251 -6.99 -5.55 -3.39
CA TRP A 251 -5.97 -5.60 -4.43
C TRP A 251 -4.67 -6.15 -3.82
N GLN A 252 -4.19 -7.28 -4.34
CA GLN A 252 -3.00 -7.97 -3.86
C GLN A 252 -1.75 -7.14 -4.12
N ARG A 253 -0.85 -7.09 -3.15
CA ARG A 253 0.44 -6.43 -3.31
C ARG A 253 1.31 -7.13 -4.36
N SER A 254 1.88 -6.33 -5.26
CA SER A 254 3.01 -6.79 -6.07
C SER A 254 4.26 -6.77 -5.19
N LEU A 255 4.78 -7.96 -4.90
CA LEU A 255 6.01 -8.17 -4.17
C LEU A 255 7.10 -8.59 -5.16
N LEU A 256 8.35 -8.25 -4.83
CA LEU A 256 9.52 -8.80 -5.51
C LEU A 256 9.71 -10.23 -5.00
N ASP A 257 8.90 -11.16 -5.51
CA ASP A 257 8.97 -12.59 -5.19
C ASP A 257 9.87 -13.29 -6.24
N ASP A 258 10.66 -14.30 -5.83
CA ASP A 258 11.32 -15.20 -6.79
C ASP A 258 10.25 -15.99 -7.54
N THR A 259 10.02 -15.56 -8.77
CA THR A 259 8.90 -15.98 -9.59
C THR A 259 9.03 -17.43 -10.08
N GLN A 260 10.17 -18.09 -9.86
CA GLN A 260 10.43 -19.44 -10.36
C GLN A 260 10.03 -20.56 -9.39
N LEU A 261 9.79 -20.26 -8.11
CA LEU A 261 9.72 -21.29 -7.07
C LEU A 261 8.37 -21.38 -6.32
N CYS A 262 7.57 -20.31 -6.26
CA CYS A 262 6.34 -20.31 -5.44
C CYS A 262 5.21 -19.41 -5.98
N PRO A 263 3.94 -19.66 -5.59
CA PRO A 263 2.86 -18.69 -5.74
C PRO A 263 3.20 -17.37 -5.01
N PRO A 264 2.69 -16.21 -5.44
CA PRO A 264 2.96 -14.96 -4.78
C PRO A 264 2.59 -15.00 -3.30
N THR A 265 3.39 -14.34 -2.46
CA THR A 265 3.17 -14.32 -1.00
C THR A 265 1.76 -13.88 -0.64
N GLU A 266 1.24 -12.87 -1.34
CA GLU A 266 -0.12 -12.39 -1.11
C GLU A 266 -1.16 -13.48 -1.37
N GLU A 267 -1.01 -14.34 -2.37
CA GLU A 267 -1.93 -15.47 -2.56
C GLU A 267 -1.87 -16.45 -1.38
N MET A 268 -0.66 -16.75 -0.90
CA MET A 268 -0.44 -17.65 0.23
C MET A 268 -1.04 -17.11 1.54
N LEU A 269 -1.20 -15.79 1.67
CA LEU A 269 -1.82 -15.15 2.83
C LEU A 269 -3.34 -14.99 2.74
N ALA A 270 -3.96 -15.50 1.67
CA ALA A 270 -5.42 -15.53 1.54
C ALA A 270 -6.12 -16.18 2.76
N PRO A 271 -5.66 -17.31 3.34
CA PRO A 271 -6.27 -17.87 4.54
C PRO A 271 -6.23 -16.92 5.75
N LEU A 272 -5.11 -16.20 5.96
CA LEU A 272 -5.00 -15.22 7.03
C LEU A 272 -5.95 -14.03 6.80
N ARG A 273 -6.07 -13.55 5.55
CA ARG A 273 -7.05 -12.50 5.20
C ARG A 273 -8.49 -12.95 5.35
N ALA A 274 -8.81 -14.23 5.11
CA ALA A 274 -10.16 -14.78 5.31
C ALA A 274 -10.65 -14.60 6.76
N TYR A 275 -9.76 -14.74 7.75
CA TYR A 275 -10.07 -14.42 9.15
C TYR A 275 -10.33 -12.93 9.38
N LEU A 276 -9.52 -12.07 8.75
CA LEU A 276 -9.73 -10.62 8.80
C LEU A 276 -11.09 -10.24 8.19
N TYR A 277 -11.49 -10.87 7.08
CA TYR A 277 -12.80 -10.67 6.47
C TYR A 277 -13.94 -11.10 7.39
N GLY A 278 -13.78 -12.18 8.15
CA GLY A 278 -14.74 -12.60 9.18
C GLY A 278 -14.96 -11.55 10.29
N ILE A 279 -13.98 -10.68 10.53
CA ILE A 279 -14.08 -9.58 11.51
C ILE A 279 -14.67 -8.31 10.88
N ILE A 280 -14.21 -7.95 9.68
CA ILE A 280 -14.49 -6.66 9.03
C ILE A 280 -15.83 -6.67 8.28
N LEU A 281 -16.18 -7.78 7.61
CA LEU A 281 -17.36 -7.81 6.75
C LEU A 281 -18.67 -7.76 7.57
N PRO A 282 -19.69 -7.08 7.03
CA PRO A 282 -21.03 -7.18 7.61
C PRO A 282 -21.60 -8.58 7.38
N ARG A 283 -22.42 -9.08 8.33
CA ARG A 283 -22.92 -10.48 8.37
C ARG A 283 -23.62 -11.00 7.11
N HIS A 284 -24.09 -10.11 6.23
CA HIS A 284 -24.77 -10.50 4.97
C HIS A 284 -23.79 -10.71 3.80
N LYS A 285 -22.50 -10.41 3.98
CA LYS A 285 -21.45 -10.62 2.98
C LYS A 285 -20.58 -11.79 3.40
N SER A 286 -20.31 -12.70 2.48
CA SER A 286 -19.63 -13.98 2.75
C SER A 286 -18.17 -14.03 2.28
N GLY A 287 -17.68 -13.00 1.60
CA GLY A 287 -16.32 -13.02 1.05
C GLY A 287 -15.91 -11.70 0.41
N VAL A 288 -14.66 -11.62 0.03
CA VAL A 288 -14.02 -10.48 -0.62
C VAL A 288 -13.49 -10.94 -1.97
N THR A 289 -13.70 -10.13 -3.01
CA THR A 289 -13.08 -10.36 -4.31
C THR A 289 -11.67 -9.79 -4.28
N GLU A 290 -10.69 -10.67 -4.40
CA GLU A 290 -9.27 -10.33 -4.47
C GLU A 290 -8.81 -10.27 -5.93
N TRP A 291 -8.02 -9.24 -6.23
CA TRP A 291 -7.47 -8.97 -7.55
C TRP A 291 -5.96 -8.90 -7.46
N GLY A 292 -5.26 -9.64 -8.30
CA GLY A 292 -3.81 -9.65 -8.30
C GLY A 292 -3.25 -10.08 -9.64
N GLN A 293 -2.08 -9.55 -9.97
CA GLN A 293 -1.31 -9.97 -11.12
C GLN A 293 -0.04 -10.64 -10.59
N THR A 294 0.21 -11.88 -10.99
CA THR A 294 1.52 -12.50 -10.79
C THR A 294 2.40 -12.14 -11.97
N HIS A 295 3.72 -12.20 -11.84
CA HIS A 295 4.62 -11.94 -12.98
C HIS A 295 4.41 -12.89 -14.17
N HIS A 296 3.69 -14.00 -13.97
CA HIS A 296 3.47 -15.07 -14.95
C HIS A 296 2.02 -15.26 -15.38
N GLN A 297 1.08 -14.53 -14.78
CA GLN A 297 -0.34 -14.66 -15.08
C GLN A 297 -0.94 -13.28 -15.32
N ASP A 298 -1.91 -13.24 -16.23
CA ASP A 298 -2.80 -12.09 -16.38
C ASP A 298 -3.50 -11.77 -15.05
N LEU A 299 -4.17 -10.63 -14.98
CA LEU A 299 -4.92 -10.27 -13.80
C LEU A 299 -5.88 -11.41 -13.43
N THR A 300 -5.70 -11.95 -12.23
CA THR A 300 -6.58 -12.98 -11.69
C THR A 300 -7.57 -12.39 -10.71
N GLN A 301 -8.81 -12.87 -10.80
CA GLN A 301 -9.86 -12.63 -9.83
C GLN A 301 -10.07 -13.89 -8.99
N LYS A 302 -10.02 -13.75 -7.67
CA LYS A 302 -10.32 -14.86 -6.75
C LYS A 302 -11.24 -14.36 -5.65
N THR A 303 -12.39 -15.00 -5.48
CA THR A 303 -13.24 -14.74 -4.31
C THR A 303 -12.68 -15.52 -3.13
N ASN A 304 -12.28 -14.81 -2.10
CA ASN A 304 -11.81 -15.38 -0.85
C ASN A 304 -12.91 -15.24 0.22
N ASN A 305 -13.44 -16.37 0.68
CA ASN A 305 -14.56 -16.38 1.60
C ASN A 305 -14.11 -15.98 3.00
N ALA A 306 -14.93 -15.20 3.69
CA ALA A 306 -14.72 -14.92 5.10
C ALA A 306 -14.89 -16.20 5.92
N VAL A 307 -14.07 -16.35 6.95
CA VAL A 307 -14.24 -17.45 7.90
C VAL A 307 -15.53 -17.24 8.68
N ASP A 308 -16.50 -18.14 8.49
CA ASP A 308 -17.75 -18.18 9.25
C ASP A 308 -17.54 -18.97 10.54
N ASP A 309 -17.01 -18.29 11.55
CA ASP A 309 -16.74 -18.87 12.87
C ASP A 309 -17.30 -18.00 13.98
N ARG A 310 -18.08 -18.62 14.87
CA ARG A 310 -18.71 -17.98 16.03
C ARG A 310 -17.70 -17.45 17.04
N ASN A 311 -16.45 -17.94 17.02
CA ASN A 311 -15.38 -17.45 17.88
C ASN A 311 -14.79 -16.12 17.39
N LEU A 312 -15.05 -15.71 16.16
CA LEU A 312 -14.59 -14.44 15.62
C LEU A 312 -15.54 -13.31 16.03
N PRO A 313 -15.02 -12.25 16.70
CA PRO A 313 -15.83 -11.08 17.02
C PRO A 313 -16.02 -10.22 15.76
N ALA A 314 -17.22 -9.69 15.57
CA ALA A 314 -17.41 -8.58 14.63
C ALA A 314 -16.64 -7.35 15.11
N ILE A 315 -16.17 -6.52 14.17
CA ILE A 315 -15.31 -5.37 14.46
C ILE A 315 -15.85 -4.41 15.53
N ASN A 316 -17.17 -4.20 15.57
CA ASN A 316 -17.83 -3.33 16.55
C ASN A 316 -17.86 -3.90 18.00
N HIS A 317 -17.50 -5.18 18.18
CA HIS A 317 -17.42 -5.83 19.48
C HIS A 317 -15.99 -5.90 20.03
N ILE A 318 -15.01 -5.47 19.25
CA ILE A 318 -13.62 -5.38 19.67
C ILE A 318 -13.42 -4.02 20.35
N ARG A 319 -12.81 -4.02 21.54
CA ARG A 319 -12.55 -2.80 22.31
C ARG A 319 -11.11 -2.77 22.78
N ASP A 320 -10.52 -1.58 22.81
CA ASP A 320 -9.12 -1.33 23.19
C ASP A 320 -8.81 -1.81 24.62
N ASN A 321 -9.78 -1.71 25.53
CA ASN A 321 -9.62 -2.16 26.92
C ASN A 321 -9.73 -3.68 27.11
N GLN A 322 -9.99 -4.46 26.05
CA GLN A 322 -10.13 -5.91 26.10
C GLN A 322 -8.85 -6.65 25.66
N ILE A 323 -7.68 -6.13 26.04
CA ILE A 323 -6.35 -6.62 25.60
C ILE A 323 -6.22 -8.14 25.69
N PHE A 324 -6.56 -8.77 26.82
CA PHE A 324 -6.44 -10.23 26.98
C PHE A 324 -7.36 -11.03 26.05
N LYS A 325 -8.58 -10.55 25.80
CA LYS A 325 -9.50 -11.18 24.85
C LYS A 325 -8.98 -11.02 23.43
N ASN A 326 -8.49 -9.83 23.09
CA ASN A 326 -7.93 -9.52 21.79
C ASN A 326 -6.66 -10.36 21.53
N LEU A 327 -5.78 -10.55 22.52
CA LEU A 327 -4.62 -11.45 22.44
C LEU A 327 -5.04 -12.91 22.22
N LYS A 328 -6.14 -13.38 22.84
CA LYS A 328 -6.69 -14.73 22.58
C LYS A 328 -7.22 -14.86 21.16
N THR A 329 -7.92 -13.85 20.64
CA THR A 329 -8.36 -13.82 19.24
C THR A 329 -7.17 -13.79 18.28
N PHE A 330 -6.12 -13.02 18.59
CA PHE A 330 -4.88 -13.00 17.81
C PHE A 330 -4.23 -14.39 17.77
N HIS A 331 -4.06 -15.03 18.94
CA HIS A 331 -3.53 -16.40 19.04
C HIS A 331 -4.34 -17.36 18.16
N TYR A 332 -5.66 -17.37 18.35
CA TYR A 332 -6.57 -18.23 17.60
C TYR A 332 -6.35 -18.12 16.09
N ILE A 333 -6.32 -16.89 15.56
CA ILE A 333 -6.13 -16.62 14.13
C ILE A 333 -4.73 -17.00 13.67
N MET A 334 -3.68 -16.66 14.42
CA MET A 334 -2.29 -16.95 14.02
C MET A 334 -1.91 -18.42 14.14
N THR A 335 -2.68 -19.24 14.87
CA THR A 335 -2.46 -20.70 14.99
C THR A 335 -3.32 -21.55 14.04
N HIS A 336 -4.06 -20.95 13.11
CA HIS A 336 -4.97 -21.72 12.26
C HIS A 336 -4.29 -22.72 11.31
N LEU A 337 -2.99 -22.55 11.05
CA LEU A 337 -2.18 -23.48 10.25
C LEU A 337 -1.61 -24.66 11.07
N GLU A 338 -1.79 -24.66 12.39
CA GLU A 338 -1.29 -25.76 13.23
C GLU A 338 -2.08 -27.05 12.96
N TYR A 339 -1.36 -28.17 12.84
CA TYR A 339 -1.96 -29.49 12.55
C TYR A 339 -2.70 -30.14 13.74
N GLY A 340 -2.64 -29.51 14.92
CA GLY A 340 -3.18 -30.04 16.18
C GLY A 340 -4.18 -29.10 16.85
N PRO A 341 -4.77 -29.52 18.00
CA PRO A 341 -5.63 -28.65 18.79
C PRO A 341 -4.85 -27.40 19.20
N VAL A 342 -5.52 -26.24 19.11
CA VAL A 342 -4.95 -24.95 19.48
C VAL A 342 -4.37 -25.03 20.90
N PRO A 343 -3.07 -24.71 21.11
CA PRO A 343 -2.44 -24.83 22.41
C PRO A 343 -3.18 -24.01 23.48
N GLU A 344 -3.47 -24.62 24.64
CA GLU A 344 -4.14 -23.94 25.76
C GLU A 344 -3.31 -22.78 26.33
N LYS A 345 -1.97 -22.95 26.38
CA LYS A 345 -1.04 -21.88 26.77
C LYS A 345 -0.55 -21.14 25.53
N THR A 346 -0.82 -19.84 25.47
CA THR A 346 -0.38 -18.99 24.36
C THR A 346 1.12 -18.69 24.45
N TRP A 347 1.75 -18.26 23.36
CA TRP A 347 3.12 -17.76 23.45
C TRP A 347 3.24 -16.44 24.20
N PHE A 348 2.15 -15.67 24.26
CA PHE A 348 2.09 -14.49 25.12
C PHE A 348 2.23 -14.85 26.60
N ASP A 349 1.64 -15.97 27.03
CA ASP A 349 1.75 -16.45 28.42
C ASP A 349 3.16 -17.01 28.71
N LYS A 350 3.80 -17.65 27.72
CA LYS A 350 5.11 -18.30 27.89
C LYS A 350 6.28 -17.32 27.84
N TYR A 351 6.26 -16.39 26.89
CA TYR A 351 7.42 -15.56 26.53
C TYR A 351 7.15 -14.05 26.65
N GLY A 352 5.96 -13.66 27.09
CA GLY A 352 5.53 -12.27 27.13
C GLY A 352 5.03 -11.77 25.78
N ARG A 353 4.48 -10.55 25.75
CA ARG A 353 3.76 -10.01 24.59
C ARG A 353 4.66 -9.79 23.37
N LYS A 354 5.84 -9.20 23.58
CA LYS A 354 6.78 -8.91 22.49
C LYS A 354 7.35 -10.19 21.85
N THR A 355 7.99 -11.04 22.64
CA THR A 355 8.56 -12.29 22.14
C THR A 355 7.47 -13.26 21.67
N GLY A 356 6.32 -13.31 22.34
CA GLY A 356 5.19 -14.12 21.90
C GLY A 356 4.68 -13.71 20.51
N PHE A 357 4.60 -12.41 20.21
CA PHE A 357 4.27 -11.93 18.87
C PHE A 357 5.30 -12.38 17.83
N ILE A 358 6.60 -12.25 18.12
CA ILE A 358 7.67 -12.71 17.24
C ILE A 358 7.53 -14.23 16.98
N CYS A 359 7.20 -15.01 18.00
CA CYS A 359 6.95 -16.44 17.86
C CYS A 359 5.80 -16.75 16.90
N TYR A 360 4.68 -16.02 16.97
CA TYR A 360 3.57 -16.21 16.03
C TYR A 360 3.98 -15.95 14.59
N VAL A 361 4.72 -14.88 14.34
CA VAL A 361 5.19 -14.55 12.98
C VAL A 361 6.17 -15.62 12.48
N LEU A 362 7.16 -16.01 13.29
CA LEU A 362 8.15 -17.02 12.91
C LEU A 362 7.52 -18.40 12.67
N ARG A 363 6.60 -18.84 13.55
CA ARG A 363 5.91 -20.12 13.33
C ARG A 363 5.05 -20.09 12.10
N TYR A 364 4.28 -19.01 11.91
CA TYR A 364 3.44 -18.88 10.73
C TYR A 364 4.29 -18.94 9.46
N PHE A 365 5.43 -18.24 9.45
CA PHE A 365 6.42 -18.33 8.37
C PHE A 365 6.91 -19.76 8.16
N LEU A 366 7.28 -20.47 9.22
CA LEU A 366 7.77 -21.85 9.13
C LEU A 366 6.71 -22.79 8.54
N LEU A 367 5.49 -22.80 9.11
CA LEU A 367 4.43 -23.71 8.66
C LEU A 367 3.98 -23.43 7.22
N LEU A 368 4.04 -22.16 6.80
CA LEU A 368 3.68 -21.76 5.45
C LEU A 368 4.73 -22.18 4.42
N ASN A 369 6.01 -22.29 4.81
CA ASN A 369 7.14 -22.44 3.89
C ASN A 369 7.94 -23.74 4.05
N TRP A 370 7.65 -24.57 5.06
CA TRP A 370 8.38 -25.82 5.29
C TRP A 370 7.81 -26.94 4.41
N GLY A 371 8.63 -27.50 3.52
CA GLY A 371 8.20 -28.54 2.57
C GLY A 371 7.14 -28.05 1.57
N GLN A 372 6.92 -26.74 1.49
CA GLN A 372 5.88 -26.07 0.71
C GLN A 372 6.38 -24.69 0.29
N CYS A 373 5.75 -24.07 -0.71
CA CYS A 373 5.99 -22.69 -1.14
C CYS A 373 7.48 -22.37 -1.41
N LEU A 374 8.22 -21.82 -0.43
CA LEU A 374 9.65 -21.52 -0.57
C LEU A 374 10.58 -22.71 -0.30
N ASP A 375 10.05 -23.79 0.30
CA ASP A 375 10.81 -24.93 0.82
C ASP A 375 12.03 -24.48 1.63
N VAL A 376 11.75 -23.75 2.72
CA VAL A 376 12.79 -23.17 3.58
C VAL A 376 13.54 -24.29 4.29
N THR A 377 14.87 -24.22 4.24
CA THR A 377 15.74 -25.20 4.91
C THR A 377 15.92 -24.86 6.39
N GLU A 378 16.36 -25.85 7.19
CA GLU A 378 16.68 -25.64 8.61
C GLU A 378 17.67 -24.48 8.84
N PRO A 379 18.82 -24.39 8.13
CA PRO A 379 19.76 -23.28 8.33
C PRO A 379 19.16 -21.91 8.03
N GLU A 380 18.32 -21.81 6.99
CA GLU A 380 17.67 -20.55 6.61
C GLU A 380 16.66 -20.09 7.65
N PHE A 381 15.86 -21.01 8.19
CA PHE A 381 14.92 -20.70 9.26
C PHE A 381 15.65 -20.29 10.54
N VAL A 382 16.71 -21.01 10.92
CA VAL A 382 17.50 -20.71 12.11
C VAL A 382 18.19 -19.34 11.99
N ALA A 383 18.71 -18.98 10.81
CA ALA A 383 19.23 -17.65 10.55
C ALA A 383 18.14 -16.57 10.68
N LEU A 384 16.94 -16.83 10.16
CA LEU A 384 15.81 -15.89 10.26
C LEU A 384 15.37 -15.69 11.71
N ALA A 385 15.33 -16.77 12.49
CA ALA A 385 15.03 -16.72 13.92
C ALA A 385 16.09 -15.92 14.69
N ALA A 386 17.37 -16.06 14.34
CA ALA A 386 18.45 -15.26 14.92
C ALA A 386 18.30 -13.75 14.63
N VAL A 387 17.89 -13.38 13.41
CA VAL A 387 17.54 -11.98 13.09
C VAL A 387 16.36 -11.51 13.92
N ALA A 388 15.26 -12.27 13.93
CA ALA A 388 14.01 -11.87 14.56
C ALA A 388 14.07 -11.77 16.09
N LEU A 389 14.90 -12.60 16.73
CA LEU A 389 15.06 -12.65 18.18
C LEU A 389 16.31 -11.91 18.68
N GLY A 390 17.20 -11.51 17.76
CA GLY A 390 18.43 -10.79 18.06
C GLY A 390 18.21 -9.29 18.20
N ALA A 391 18.73 -8.70 19.28
CA ALA A 391 18.80 -7.25 19.44
C ALA A 391 20.22 -6.78 19.12
N SER A 392 20.53 -6.51 17.85
CA SER A 392 21.88 -6.10 17.46
C SER A 392 21.95 -4.65 16.96
N LYS A 393 23.13 -4.04 17.11
CA LYS A 393 23.42 -2.69 16.62
C LYS A 393 23.55 -2.74 15.10
N GLU A 394 22.54 -2.24 14.39
CA GLU A 394 22.43 -2.25 12.94
C GLU A 394 23.68 -1.72 12.21
N SER A 395 24.37 -0.73 12.80
CA SER A 395 25.55 -0.08 12.22
C SER A 395 26.70 -1.06 11.93
N ALA A 396 26.93 -2.07 12.78
CA ALA A 396 28.03 -3.01 12.61
C ALA A 396 27.79 -3.95 11.40
N TRP A 397 26.53 -4.27 11.12
CA TRP A 397 26.12 -5.11 10.00
C TRP A 397 26.12 -4.32 8.68
N GLN A 398 25.71 -3.05 8.71
CA GLN A 398 25.69 -2.18 7.51
C GLN A 398 27.09 -1.92 6.92
N GLU A 399 28.16 -2.04 7.72
CA GLU A 399 29.54 -1.88 7.28
C GLU A 399 30.07 -3.06 6.43
N MET A 400 29.37 -4.19 6.41
CA MET A 400 29.83 -5.38 5.68
C MET A 400 29.29 -5.38 4.24
N PRO A 401 30.18 -5.42 3.22
CA PRO A 401 29.77 -5.31 1.82
C PRO A 401 29.23 -6.65 1.30
N VAL A 402 27.93 -6.91 1.49
CA VAL A 402 27.24 -8.09 0.96
C VAL A 402 26.04 -7.69 0.12
N CYS A 403 25.92 -8.27 -1.07
CA CYS A 403 24.74 -8.16 -1.89
C CYS A 403 23.81 -9.35 -1.62
N PRO A 404 22.53 -9.13 -1.30
CA PRO A 404 21.58 -10.22 -1.16
C PRO A 404 21.33 -10.88 -2.51
N ASP A 405 21.27 -12.21 -2.53
CA ASP A 405 20.79 -12.95 -3.69
C ASP A 405 19.24 -13.00 -3.72
N PRO A 406 18.63 -13.41 -4.85
CA PRO A 406 17.18 -13.43 -4.99
C PRO A 406 16.42 -14.27 -3.93
N ARG A 407 17.00 -15.38 -3.44
CA ARG A 407 16.36 -16.23 -2.42
C ARG A 407 16.41 -15.55 -1.05
N CYS A 408 17.53 -14.92 -0.73
CA CYS A 408 17.67 -14.07 0.46
C CYS A 408 16.59 -12.97 0.47
N VAL A 409 16.39 -12.28 -0.65
CA VAL A 409 15.35 -11.23 -0.79
C VAL A 409 13.95 -11.82 -0.66
N SER A 410 13.68 -12.97 -1.27
CA SER A 410 12.36 -13.59 -1.28
C SER A 410 11.92 -14.04 0.12
N ILE A 411 12.81 -14.72 0.86
CA ILE A 411 12.53 -15.12 2.25
C ILE A 411 12.26 -13.88 3.12
N ALA A 412 13.06 -12.81 2.97
CA ALA A 412 12.86 -11.57 3.69
C ALA A 412 11.50 -10.93 3.36
N ALA A 413 11.13 -10.88 2.08
CA ALA A 413 9.87 -10.31 1.62
C ALA A 413 8.67 -11.04 2.23
N VAL A 414 8.70 -12.38 2.20
CA VAL A 414 7.63 -13.23 2.75
C VAL A 414 7.49 -13.04 4.26
N PHE A 415 8.61 -13.05 4.99
CA PHE A 415 8.60 -12.80 6.43
C PHE A 415 8.03 -11.42 6.79
N GLN A 416 8.47 -10.37 6.08
CA GLN A 416 7.99 -9.01 6.31
C GLN A 416 6.50 -8.85 5.97
N ASP A 417 5.99 -9.58 4.98
CA ASP A 417 4.59 -9.49 4.59
C ASP A 417 3.66 -10.24 5.56
N ILE A 418 4.08 -11.39 6.09
CA ILE A 418 3.41 -12.05 7.22
C ILE A 418 3.37 -11.11 8.42
N TYR A 419 4.52 -10.50 8.75
CA TYR A 419 4.60 -9.53 9.84
C TYR A 419 3.64 -8.36 9.59
N ARG A 420 3.57 -7.83 8.36
CA ARG A 420 2.65 -6.74 8.00
C ARG A 420 1.20 -7.14 8.26
N HIS A 421 0.77 -8.32 7.83
CA HIS A 421 -0.59 -8.80 8.06
C HIS A 421 -0.86 -8.99 9.57
N ALA A 422 0.07 -9.60 10.30
CA ALA A 422 -0.05 -9.80 11.74
C ALA A 422 -0.08 -8.47 12.51
N PHE A 423 0.78 -7.51 12.20
CA PHE A 423 0.89 -6.24 12.91
C PHE A 423 -0.14 -5.22 12.43
N SER A 424 -0.13 -4.90 11.14
CA SER A 424 -0.85 -3.75 10.56
C SER A 424 -2.31 -4.03 10.25
N PHE A 425 -2.68 -5.30 10.05
CA PHE A 425 -4.09 -5.69 9.91
C PHE A 425 -4.61 -6.27 11.21
N LEU A 426 -4.12 -7.44 11.61
CA LEU A 426 -4.66 -8.15 12.76
C LEU A 426 -4.41 -7.41 14.08
N GLY A 427 -3.19 -6.95 14.31
CA GLY A 427 -2.84 -6.16 15.49
C GLY A 427 -3.63 -4.85 15.56
N THR A 428 -3.82 -4.18 14.43
CA THR A 428 -4.60 -2.94 14.34
C THR A 428 -6.08 -3.15 14.63
N VAL A 429 -6.73 -4.11 13.95
CA VAL A 429 -8.17 -4.37 14.15
C VAL A 429 -8.46 -4.87 15.58
N LEU A 430 -7.48 -5.53 16.21
CA LEU A 430 -7.55 -6.00 17.59
C LEU A 430 -7.04 -5.00 18.64
N HIS A 431 -6.61 -3.80 18.25
CA HIS A 431 -6.04 -2.79 19.16
C HIS A 431 -4.84 -3.31 19.98
N LEU A 432 -3.94 -4.07 19.36
CA LEU A 432 -2.76 -4.71 19.97
C LEU A 432 -1.42 -4.16 19.49
N THR A 433 -1.38 -3.26 18.52
CA THR A 433 -0.12 -2.74 17.93
C THR A 433 0.84 -2.13 18.95
N HIS A 434 0.32 -1.57 20.04
CA HIS A 434 1.11 -1.00 21.14
C HIS A 434 1.79 -2.07 22.03
N GLU A 435 1.34 -3.32 21.95
CA GLU A 435 1.89 -4.46 22.70
C GLU A 435 2.98 -5.21 21.92
N PHE A 436 3.08 -4.95 20.61
CA PHE A 436 3.94 -5.68 19.69
C PHE A 436 5.21 -4.88 19.37
N PRO A 437 6.34 -5.55 19.13
CA PRO A 437 7.56 -4.87 18.73
C PRO A 437 7.36 -4.25 17.35
N LEU A 438 8.01 -3.12 17.07
CA LEU A 438 7.98 -2.43 15.78
C LEU A 438 8.77 -3.23 14.72
N PRO A 439 8.49 -3.07 13.41
CA PRO A 439 9.20 -3.81 12.36
C PRO A 439 10.73 -3.68 12.46
N ARG A 440 11.22 -2.46 12.69
CA ARG A 440 12.66 -2.16 12.83
C ARG A 440 13.31 -2.79 14.08
N GLU A 441 12.51 -3.20 15.06
CA GLU A 441 13.03 -3.83 16.29
C GLU A 441 13.29 -5.33 16.09
N ILE A 442 12.76 -5.92 15.01
CA ILE A 442 12.83 -7.37 14.79
C ILE A 442 13.43 -7.75 13.43
N PHE A 443 13.65 -6.82 12.52
CA PHE A 443 14.20 -7.15 11.22
C PHE A 443 15.17 -6.09 10.75
N SER A 444 16.42 -6.50 10.57
CA SER A 444 17.47 -5.72 9.93
C SER A 444 17.85 -6.43 8.63
N GLY A 445 17.72 -5.73 7.51
CA GLY A 445 18.07 -6.28 6.19
C GLY A 445 19.56 -6.62 6.10
N SER A 446 20.44 -5.77 6.64
CA SER A 446 21.89 -6.02 6.66
C SER A 446 22.25 -7.24 7.50
N MET A 447 21.70 -7.34 8.72
CA MET A 447 21.90 -8.52 9.57
C MET A 447 21.39 -9.79 8.89
N TRP A 448 20.19 -9.74 8.30
CA TRP A 448 19.62 -10.87 7.55
C TRP A 448 20.50 -11.34 6.42
N THR A 449 20.96 -10.42 5.55
CA THR A 449 21.80 -10.79 4.41
C THR A 449 23.08 -11.50 4.84
N ILE A 450 23.71 -11.03 5.92
CA ILE A 450 24.96 -11.63 6.42
C ILE A 450 24.69 -12.99 7.08
N LEU A 451 23.69 -13.09 7.96
CA LEU A 451 23.36 -14.36 8.62
C LEU A 451 22.85 -15.42 7.63
N TYR A 452 22.10 -14.99 6.61
CA TYR A 452 21.69 -15.86 5.51
C TYR A 452 22.90 -16.41 4.76
N ALA A 453 23.85 -15.56 4.39
CA ALA A 453 25.06 -15.99 3.70
C ALA A 453 25.92 -16.97 4.54
N LEU A 454 25.96 -16.77 5.87
CA LEU A 454 26.61 -17.71 6.79
C LEU A 454 25.85 -19.05 6.95
N SER A 455 24.57 -19.11 6.59
CA SER A 455 23.73 -20.30 6.81
C SER A 455 23.95 -21.42 5.79
N GLY A 456 24.38 -21.10 4.56
CA GLY A 456 24.61 -22.11 3.53
C GLY A 456 26.08 -22.46 3.26
N SER A 457 27.00 -22.08 4.17
CA SER A 457 28.42 -22.45 4.10
C SER A 457 28.73 -23.88 4.58
N VAL A 458 27.76 -24.62 5.13
CA VAL A 458 27.98 -25.93 5.74
C VAL A 458 27.33 -27.06 4.94
N GLY A 459 28.09 -27.61 4.00
CA GLY A 459 28.06 -29.01 3.55
C GLY A 459 26.71 -29.69 3.32
N SER A 460 26.13 -29.56 2.12
CA SER A 460 25.31 -30.62 1.50
C SER A 460 25.04 -30.29 0.03
N ALA A 461 25.07 -31.31 -0.81
CA ALA A 461 24.94 -31.21 -2.25
C ALA A 461 23.53 -30.80 -2.69
N ALA A 462 23.34 -29.53 -3.05
CA ALA A 462 22.30 -29.10 -3.97
C ALA A 462 22.80 -27.88 -4.78
N ARG A 463 23.35 -28.17 -5.96
CA ARG A 463 23.78 -27.19 -6.97
C ARG A 463 22.57 -26.51 -7.61
N MET A 464 21.88 -25.63 -6.87
CA MET A 464 20.89 -24.70 -7.46
C MET A 464 21.33 -23.24 -7.43
N PHE A 465 22.39 -22.89 -6.70
CA PHE A 465 22.77 -21.48 -6.50
C PHE A 465 24.06 -21.13 -7.25
N PRO A 466 24.14 -19.97 -7.92
CA PRO A 466 25.38 -19.50 -8.52
C PRO A 466 26.44 -19.32 -7.42
N LEU A 467 27.65 -19.84 -7.67
CA LEU A 467 28.84 -19.70 -6.80
C LEU A 467 29.14 -18.23 -6.40
N SER A 468 28.63 -17.25 -7.15
CA SER A 468 28.89 -15.82 -6.99
C SER A 468 28.39 -15.18 -5.69
N SER A 469 27.43 -15.79 -4.98
CA SER A 469 26.91 -15.22 -3.73
C SER A 469 27.84 -15.48 -2.53
N TYR A 470 28.49 -16.65 -2.50
CA TYR A 470 29.44 -17.03 -1.44
C TYR A 470 30.83 -16.41 -1.65
N ASP A 471 31.20 -16.16 -2.90
CA ASP A 471 32.43 -15.43 -3.26
C ASP A 471 32.46 -14.01 -2.65
N GLN A 472 31.32 -13.47 -2.23
CA GLN A 472 31.25 -12.14 -1.59
C GLN A 472 31.71 -12.13 -0.14
N LEU A 473 31.49 -13.23 0.59
CA LEU A 473 31.99 -13.37 1.96
C LEU A 473 33.53 -13.30 1.98
N ALA A 474 34.20 -13.72 0.90
CA ALA A 474 35.65 -13.62 0.77
C ALA A 474 36.19 -12.18 0.79
N TYR A 475 35.36 -11.17 0.50
CA TYR A 475 35.74 -9.75 0.60
C TYR A 475 35.50 -9.15 1.98
N ILE A 476 34.85 -9.89 2.90
CA ILE A 476 34.66 -9.47 4.29
C ILE A 476 35.87 -9.93 5.10
N PRO A 477 36.50 -9.06 5.91
CA PRO A 477 37.58 -9.48 6.80
C PRO A 477 37.15 -10.66 7.69
N GLY A 478 37.99 -11.70 7.79
CA GLY A 478 37.66 -12.91 8.55
C GLY A 478 37.29 -12.64 10.02
N GLU A 479 37.86 -11.61 10.64
CA GLU A 479 37.50 -11.16 12.00
C GLU A 479 36.04 -10.70 12.11
N ARG A 480 35.52 -10.01 11.07
CA ARG A 480 34.13 -9.53 11.02
C ARG A 480 33.14 -10.67 10.78
N LEU A 481 33.52 -11.64 9.94
CA LEU A 481 32.74 -12.87 9.76
C LEU A 481 32.68 -13.69 11.04
N HIS A 482 33.82 -13.87 11.69
CA HIS A 482 33.89 -14.59 12.96
C HIS A 482 33.07 -13.91 14.06
N TRP A 483 33.10 -12.58 14.13
CA TRP A 483 32.23 -11.82 15.01
C TRP A 483 30.73 -12.08 14.71
N ALA A 484 30.34 -12.06 13.44
CA ALA A 484 28.95 -12.33 13.04
C ALA A 484 28.50 -13.76 13.39
N GLU A 485 29.39 -14.74 13.25
CA GLU A 485 29.16 -16.13 13.69
C GLU A 485 28.98 -16.22 15.21
N ILE A 486 29.89 -15.61 15.99
CA ILE A 486 29.78 -15.57 17.45
C ILE A 486 28.47 -14.92 17.89
N GLU A 487 28.09 -13.80 17.28
CA GLU A 487 26.85 -13.09 17.61
C GLU A 487 25.62 -13.94 17.27
N ARG A 488 25.61 -14.59 16.10
CA ARG A 488 24.56 -15.53 15.69
C ARG A 488 24.44 -16.66 16.72
N ASP A 489 25.55 -17.32 17.03
CA ASP A 489 25.55 -18.49 17.91
C ASP A 489 25.18 -18.09 19.34
N ALA A 490 25.59 -16.91 19.82
CA ALA A 490 25.15 -16.37 21.11
C ALA A 490 23.63 -16.15 21.17
N ILE A 491 23.03 -15.58 20.11
CA ILE A 491 21.56 -15.41 20.01
C ILE A 491 20.88 -16.78 20.00
N LEU A 492 21.35 -17.70 19.16
CA LEU A 492 20.77 -19.05 19.05
C LEU A 492 20.87 -19.81 20.36
N HIS A 493 22.01 -19.72 21.04
CA HIS A 493 22.22 -20.32 22.35
C HIS A 493 21.25 -19.76 23.39
N ASP A 494 21.15 -18.42 23.52
CA ASP A 494 20.23 -17.76 24.46
C ASP A 494 18.76 -18.12 24.17
N LYS A 495 18.40 -18.21 22.89
CA LYS A 495 17.02 -18.45 22.43
C LYS A 495 16.70 -19.90 22.11
N ARG A 496 17.60 -20.86 22.37
CA ARG A 496 17.44 -22.29 22.01
C ARG A 496 16.13 -22.91 22.47
N HIS A 497 15.64 -22.53 23.64
CA HIS A 497 14.39 -23.04 24.21
C HIS A 497 13.15 -22.51 23.45
N VAL A 498 13.20 -21.26 22.99
CA VAL A 498 12.17 -20.66 22.14
C VAL A 498 12.19 -21.31 20.77
N ILE A 499 13.38 -21.43 20.16
CA ILE A 499 13.56 -22.03 18.83
C ILE A 499 13.09 -23.48 18.81
N ARG A 500 13.46 -24.28 19.83
CA ARG A 500 12.94 -25.65 19.99
C ARG A 500 11.42 -25.70 20.01
N THR A 501 10.78 -24.73 20.68
CA THR A 501 9.31 -24.66 20.71
C THR A 501 8.74 -24.27 19.34
N LEU A 502 9.42 -23.38 18.60
CA LEU A 502 8.99 -22.93 17.29
C LEU A 502 9.08 -24.02 16.22
N VAL A 503 10.05 -24.93 16.32
CA VAL A 503 10.27 -26.00 15.33
C VAL A 503 9.58 -27.32 15.68
N ASP A 504 8.94 -27.39 16.85
CA ASP A 504 8.30 -28.61 17.34
C ASP A 504 7.26 -29.14 16.34
N GLY A 505 7.33 -30.44 16.07
CA GLY A 505 6.52 -31.11 15.06
C GLY A 505 6.86 -30.79 13.60
N VAL A 506 7.90 -30.00 13.31
CA VAL A 506 8.32 -29.65 11.93
C VAL A 506 9.67 -30.27 11.57
N PHE A 507 10.71 -30.02 12.37
CA PHE A 507 12.03 -30.68 12.21
C PHE A 507 12.79 -30.80 13.53
N TYR A 508 13.82 -31.65 13.54
CA TYR A 508 14.66 -31.86 14.72
C TYR A 508 15.70 -30.73 14.86
N PHE A 509 15.63 -29.99 15.96
CA PHE A 509 16.61 -28.95 16.30
C PHE A 509 17.60 -29.46 17.34
N ASP A 510 18.86 -29.64 16.92
CA ASP A 510 19.99 -30.04 17.78
C ASP A 510 20.54 -28.82 18.55
N ASP A 511 20.10 -28.66 19.80
CA ASP A 511 20.51 -27.54 20.65
C ASP A 511 21.98 -27.60 21.09
N ARG A 512 22.67 -28.71 20.85
CA ARG A 512 24.08 -28.88 21.22
C ARG A 512 25.05 -28.27 20.22
N ARG A 513 24.56 -27.89 19.03
CA ARG A 513 25.36 -27.27 17.97
C ARG A 513 25.59 -25.77 18.18
N TYR A 514 24.93 -25.15 19.15
CA TYR A 514 24.88 -23.69 19.34
C TYR A 514 25.15 -23.24 20.78
#